data_AF-A0AAJ2TF14-F1
#
_entry.id   AF-A0AAJ2TF14-F1
#
_cell.length_a   1.000
_cell.length_b   1.000
_cell.length_c   1.000
_cell.angle_alpha   90.00
_cell.angle_beta   90.00
_cell.angle_gamma   90.00
#
_symmetry.space_group_name_H-M   'P 1'
#
loop_
_entity.id
_entity.type
_entity.pdbx_description
1 polymer ?
#
loop_
_entity_poly.entity_id
_entity_poly.type
_entity_poly.pdbx_seq_one_letter_code
_entity_poly.pdbx_strand_id
1 'polypeptide(L)'
;MDNRPSWFVSVSPKSRKAQTLTFIKEGFWENHYSDQSVNLINEIKAGDRIALKTTHNKKERIPFDANGKIVSVMEIKAIGTVTRNYYDGKRLAVNWTPVEERKEWYFFTFIRSIWKIKLNPKNWMTRDLIAFTFYDEPQDIKRFMKEPYWKKRFMKEVLYVDEIVDVLRQLNGEAHLSYIQEEIRKRKKIKNLKKNPNWRAEIRFTLQKFSSDSKSFVNGEDLFYRKSFSSEVWGLREMAKRKCEAYSEETFLAETFLDLEKYKEIIRVLKEEKSIMLRGTVCKSFMAKKLAYVLLKEKEEERILYVDLEQDEVNKVLKKNPDDSDKDQNSNLLIEQCGFMGFCKKASEDHRNDYFFIIDEINRDNLTKNMADLLLLFKKRNRMRKMEKNITKKSNNFIPENLYIIGMMDIGDRCFRLIDEILKQHFKFVELEQAFKNQGYSIAKEKTVKNSTC
;
A
#
# COMPACT_ATOMS: atom_id res chain seq x y z
N MET A 1 12.93 -39.58 16.42
CA MET A 1 12.56 -39.80 15.00
C MET A 1 13.83 -39.92 14.19
N ASP A 2 13.90 -40.90 13.30
CA ASP A 2 15.03 -41.02 12.38
C ASP A 2 14.98 -39.96 11.25
N ASN A 3 16.11 -39.78 10.58
CA ASN A 3 16.28 -38.80 9.51
C ASN A 3 15.86 -39.33 8.12
N ARG A 4 15.05 -40.40 8.06
CA ARG A 4 14.62 -40.98 6.78
C ARG A 4 13.77 -39.98 6.00
N PRO A 5 14.00 -39.76 4.69
CA PRO A 5 13.13 -38.95 3.85
C PRO A 5 11.66 -39.39 3.96
N SER A 6 10.76 -38.42 3.97
CA SER A 6 9.32 -38.66 4.02
C SER A 6 8.66 -38.05 2.79
N TRP A 7 7.98 -38.88 2.01
CA TRP A 7 7.37 -38.50 0.75
C TRP A 7 5.85 -38.46 0.88
N PHE A 8 5.22 -37.35 0.51
CA PHE A 8 3.77 -37.24 0.49
C PHE A 8 3.31 -37.21 -0.97
N VAL A 9 2.60 -38.25 -1.37
CA VAL A 9 2.16 -38.46 -2.75
C VAL A 9 0.64 -38.37 -2.86
N SER A 10 0.15 -37.88 -4.00
CA SER A 10 -1.27 -37.65 -4.22
C SER A 10 -1.82 -38.57 -5.31
N VAL A 11 -3.15 -38.65 -5.35
CA VAL A 11 -3.92 -39.48 -6.29
C VAL A 11 -4.60 -38.58 -7.31
N SER A 12 -4.66 -39.01 -8.58
CA SER A 12 -5.26 -38.20 -9.65
C SER A 12 -6.69 -37.74 -9.28
N PRO A 13 -7.07 -36.48 -9.54
CA PRO A 13 -8.40 -36.00 -9.20
C PRO A 13 -9.53 -36.77 -9.92
N LYS A 14 -9.25 -37.32 -11.11
CA LYS A 14 -10.25 -37.97 -11.97
C LYS A 14 -10.75 -39.32 -11.45
N SER A 15 -10.00 -40.00 -10.56
CA SER A 15 -10.37 -41.34 -10.06
C SER A 15 -9.87 -41.58 -8.62
N ARG A 16 -10.03 -40.59 -7.75
CA ARG A 16 -9.40 -40.56 -6.42
C ARG A 16 -9.71 -41.76 -5.53
N LYS A 17 -10.99 -42.17 -5.43
CA LYS A 17 -11.41 -43.29 -4.56
C LYS A 17 -10.91 -44.64 -5.08
N ALA A 18 -11.14 -44.94 -6.37
CA ALA A 18 -10.75 -46.20 -6.97
C ALA A 18 -9.22 -46.39 -6.96
N GLN A 19 -8.47 -45.37 -7.39
CA GLN A 19 -7.00 -45.43 -7.38
C GLN A 19 -6.41 -45.60 -5.97
N THR A 20 -6.99 -44.95 -4.95
CA THR A 20 -6.54 -45.12 -3.56
C THR A 20 -6.64 -46.58 -3.12
N LEU A 21 -7.80 -47.22 -3.37
CA LEU A 21 -8.01 -48.62 -3.01
C LEU A 21 -7.09 -49.56 -3.79
N THR A 22 -6.93 -49.32 -5.10
CA THR A 22 -6.04 -50.11 -5.96
C THR A 22 -4.58 -50.02 -5.48
N PHE A 23 -4.06 -48.82 -5.24
CA PHE A 23 -2.68 -48.61 -4.79
C PHE A 23 -2.39 -49.32 -3.47
N ILE A 24 -3.30 -49.22 -2.51
CA ILE A 24 -3.15 -49.87 -1.20
C ILE A 24 -3.22 -51.39 -1.35
N LYS A 25 -4.22 -51.91 -2.07
CA LYS A 25 -4.45 -53.36 -2.21
C LYS A 25 -3.35 -54.06 -3.02
N GLU A 26 -2.89 -53.42 -4.08
CA GLU A 26 -1.90 -53.99 -5.01
C GLU A 26 -0.45 -53.62 -4.64
N GLY A 27 -0.22 -52.83 -3.60
CA GLY A 27 1.11 -52.56 -3.06
C GLY A 27 1.99 -51.69 -3.95
N PHE A 28 1.41 -50.70 -4.65
CA PHE A 28 2.17 -49.77 -5.48
C PHE A 28 1.62 -48.35 -5.42
N TRP A 29 2.37 -47.42 -5.98
CA TRP A 29 1.90 -46.08 -6.31
C TRP A 29 2.36 -45.70 -7.71
N GLU A 30 1.53 -44.96 -8.44
CA GLU A 30 1.83 -44.53 -9.79
C GLU A 30 1.49 -43.06 -10.01
N ASN A 31 2.46 -42.33 -10.56
CA ASN A 31 2.30 -40.94 -10.93
C ASN A 31 1.50 -40.78 -12.22
N HIS A 32 0.36 -40.10 -12.12
CA HIS A 32 -0.51 -39.77 -13.25
C HIS A 32 -0.44 -38.28 -13.64
N TYR A 33 0.56 -37.55 -13.14
CA TYR A 33 0.77 -36.11 -13.37
C TYR A 33 2.00 -35.86 -14.27
N SER A 34 2.06 -34.69 -14.91
CA SER A 34 3.05 -34.34 -15.95
C SER A 34 4.52 -34.52 -15.57
N ASP A 35 5.39 -34.57 -16.59
CA ASP A 35 6.80 -34.98 -16.55
C ASP A 35 7.70 -34.23 -15.56
N GLN A 36 7.31 -33.03 -15.10
CA GLN A 36 8.07 -32.24 -14.11
C GLN A 36 8.27 -32.96 -12.77
N SER A 37 7.56 -34.06 -12.52
CA SER A 37 7.66 -34.88 -11.31
C SER A 37 8.59 -36.09 -11.43
N VAL A 38 9.05 -36.42 -12.64
CA VAL A 38 9.86 -37.63 -12.95
C VAL A 38 11.17 -37.65 -12.13
N ASN A 39 11.88 -36.52 -12.12
CA ASN A 39 13.15 -36.41 -11.38
C ASN A 39 12.96 -36.66 -9.88
N LEU A 40 11.88 -36.13 -9.30
CA LEU A 40 11.57 -36.33 -7.88
C LEU A 40 11.21 -37.78 -7.55
N ILE A 41 10.53 -38.49 -8.46
CA ILE A 41 10.20 -39.91 -8.26
C ILE A 41 11.47 -40.75 -8.28
N ASN A 42 12.38 -40.46 -9.22
CA ASN A 42 13.65 -41.19 -9.33
C ASN A 42 14.59 -40.95 -8.12
N GLU A 43 14.38 -39.89 -7.34
CA GLU A 43 15.08 -39.68 -6.07
C GLU A 43 14.60 -40.56 -4.92
N ILE A 44 13.41 -41.17 -5.02
CA ILE A 44 12.80 -41.99 -3.96
C ILE A 44 13.55 -43.32 -3.86
N LYS A 45 13.97 -43.70 -2.65
CA LYS A 45 14.73 -44.93 -2.42
C LYS A 45 13.91 -45.99 -1.70
N ALA A 46 14.26 -47.25 -1.90
CA ALA A 46 13.75 -48.32 -1.05
C ALA A 46 14.11 -48.04 0.43
N GLY A 47 13.17 -48.24 1.34
CA GLY A 47 13.28 -47.89 2.76
C GLY A 47 12.80 -46.48 3.11
N ASP A 48 12.52 -45.61 2.12
CA ASP A 48 11.95 -44.29 2.38
C ASP A 48 10.50 -44.39 2.86
N ARG A 49 10.10 -43.44 3.70
CA ARG A 49 8.71 -43.31 4.17
C ARG A 49 7.86 -42.66 3.09
N ILE A 50 6.65 -43.16 2.90
CA ILE A 50 5.71 -42.60 1.93
C ILE A 50 4.30 -42.52 2.52
N ALA A 51 3.59 -41.43 2.26
CA ALA A 51 2.21 -41.20 2.69
C ALA A 51 1.34 -40.84 1.50
N LEU A 52 0.23 -41.56 1.34
CA LEU A 52 -0.79 -41.27 0.33
C LEU A 52 -1.74 -40.22 0.89
N LYS A 53 -1.77 -39.04 0.27
CA LYS A 53 -2.57 -37.89 0.70
C LYS A 53 -3.61 -37.46 -0.32
N THR A 54 -4.64 -36.79 0.18
CA THR A 54 -5.58 -36.03 -0.64
C THR A 54 -5.76 -34.64 -0.04
N THR A 55 -6.02 -33.63 -0.87
CA THR A 55 -6.25 -32.26 -0.41
C THR A 55 -7.66 -31.82 -0.79
N HIS A 56 -8.33 -31.16 0.15
CA HIS A 56 -9.65 -30.57 -0.06
C HIS A 56 -9.83 -29.35 0.86
N ASN A 57 -10.92 -28.62 0.65
CA ASN A 57 -11.22 -27.41 1.41
C ASN A 57 -12.41 -27.67 2.36
N LYS A 58 -12.35 -27.11 3.57
CA LYS A 58 -13.43 -27.14 4.55
C LYS A 58 -13.76 -25.74 5.07
N LYS A 59 -15.03 -25.54 5.45
CA LYS A 59 -15.49 -24.36 6.22
C LYS A 59 -15.91 -24.73 7.64
N GLU A 60 -16.48 -25.91 7.83
CA GLU A 60 -17.04 -26.39 9.10
C GLU A 60 -16.39 -27.70 9.53
N ARG A 61 -16.65 -28.11 10.78
CA ARG A 61 -16.11 -29.35 11.39
C ARG A 61 -14.58 -29.41 11.35
N ILE A 62 -13.96 -28.32 11.76
CA ILE A 62 -12.50 -28.14 11.91
C ILE A 62 -12.16 -27.85 13.38
N PRO A 63 -10.95 -28.19 13.87
CA PRO A 63 -10.60 -28.11 15.28
C PRO A 63 -10.25 -26.69 15.79
N PHE A 64 -10.58 -25.65 15.02
CA PHE A 64 -10.34 -24.25 15.38
C PHE A 64 -11.35 -23.32 14.69
N ASP A 65 -11.52 -22.12 15.23
CA ASP A 65 -12.36 -21.09 14.61
C ASP A 65 -11.61 -20.39 13.46
N ALA A 66 -12.09 -20.63 12.23
CA ALA A 66 -11.58 -19.99 11.02
C ALA A 66 -12.35 -18.71 10.63
N ASN A 67 -13.32 -18.27 11.43
CA ASN A 67 -14.13 -17.08 11.18
C ASN A 67 -14.81 -17.08 9.80
N GLY A 68 -15.40 -18.23 9.44
CA GLY A 68 -16.07 -18.45 8.15
C GLY A 68 -15.14 -18.58 6.94
N LYS A 69 -13.82 -18.49 7.13
CA LYS A 69 -12.83 -18.62 6.05
C LYS A 69 -12.62 -20.09 5.68
N ILE A 70 -12.34 -20.32 4.40
CA ILE A 70 -12.04 -21.65 3.88
C ILE A 70 -10.63 -22.08 4.33
N VAL A 71 -10.55 -23.29 4.88
CA VAL A 71 -9.33 -23.95 5.34
C VAL A 71 -8.96 -25.08 4.38
N SER A 72 -7.70 -25.13 3.94
CA SER A 72 -7.18 -26.29 3.21
C SER A 72 -6.81 -27.39 4.18
N VAL A 73 -7.26 -28.62 3.87
CA VAL A 73 -7.08 -29.81 4.68
C VAL A 73 -6.37 -30.87 3.86
N MET A 74 -5.34 -31.47 4.45
CA MET A 74 -4.62 -32.60 3.89
C MET A 74 -4.99 -33.86 4.66
N GLU A 75 -5.67 -34.77 4.00
CA GLU A 75 -6.12 -36.04 4.58
C GLU A 75 -5.17 -37.17 4.18
N ILE A 76 -4.67 -37.91 5.16
CA ILE A 76 -3.79 -39.07 4.96
C ILE A 76 -4.66 -40.32 4.82
N LYS A 77 -4.49 -41.05 3.71
CA LYS A 77 -5.25 -42.25 3.37
C LYS A 77 -4.51 -43.54 3.69
N ALA A 78 -3.20 -43.52 3.52
CA ALA A 78 -2.32 -44.64 3.83
C ALA A 78 -0.92 -44.11 4.12
N ILE A 79 -0.18 -44.85 4.93
CA ILE A 79 1.25 -44.64 5.15
C ILE A 79 1.99 -45.93 4.78
N GLY A 80 3.26 -45.85 4.45
CA GLY A 80 3.98 -47.04 4.01
C GLY A 80 5.48 -46.81 3.90
N THR A 81 6.15 -47.89 3.51
CA THR A 81 7.59 -47.87 3.21
C THR A 81 7.78 -48.31 1.76
N VAL A 82 8.57 -47.56 1.01
CA VAL A 82 8.90 -47.90 -0.38
C VAL A 82 9.74 -49.17 -0.38
N THR A 83 9.30 -50.20 -1.10
CA THR A 83 10.03 -51.48 -1.21
C THR A 83 10.92 -51.50 -2.45
N ARG A 84 10.52 -50.82 -3.53
CA ARG A 84 11.29 -50.72 -4.77
C ARG A 84 10.92 -49.48 -5.58
N ASN A 85 11.93 -48.86 -6.20
CA ASN A 85 11.76 -47.87 -7.26
C ASN A 85 12.19 -48.50 -8.59
N TYR A 86 11.38 -48.34 -9.65
CA TYR A 86 11.71 -48.85 -10.98
C TYR A 86 12.58 -47.86 -11.79
N TYR A 87 12.74 -46.63 -11.29
CA TYR A 87 13.45 -45.51 -11.92
C TYR A 87 12.90 -45.15 -13.31
N ASP A 88 11.63 -45.46 -13.55
CA ASP A 88 10.87 -45.12 -14.76
C ASP A 88 10.18 -43.75 -14.66
N GLY A 89 10.35 -43.05 -13.54
CA GLY A 89 9.70 -41.78 -13.27
C GLY A 89 8.20 -41.87 -13.02
N LYS A 90 7.64 -43.07 -12.83
CA LYS A 90 6.20 -43.29 -12.75
C LYS A 90 5.79 -44.16 -11.58
N ARG A 91 6.37 -45.35 -11.43
CA ARG A 91 5.87 -46.38 -10.52
C ARG A 91 6.81 -46.62 -9.35
N LEU A 92 6.21 -46.87 -8.18
CA LEU A 92 6.89 -47.29 -6.95
C LEU A 92 6.19 -48.52 -6.39
N ALA A 93 6.93 -49.53 -5.96
CA ALA A 93 6.39 -50.58 -5.11
C ALA A 93 6.44 -50.12 -3.65
N VAL A 94 5.34 -50.29 -2.93
CA VAL A 94 5.16 -49.75 -1.58
C VAL A 94 4.44 -50.77 -0.72
N ASN A 95 4.98 -51.02 0.47
CA ASN A 95 4.24 -51.73 1.51
C ASN A 95 3.35 -50.74 2.24
N TRP A 96 2.05 -50.72 1.89
CA TRP A 96 1.07 -49.79 2.43
C TRP A 96 0.41 -50.32 3.71
N THR A 97 0.14 -49.41 4.63
CA THR A 97 -0.73 -49.58 5.79
C THR A 97 -1.85 -48.55 5.66
N PRO A 98 -3.12 -48.99 5.46
CA PRO A 98 -4.25 -48.09 5.37
C PRO A 98 -4.43 -47.35 6.70
N VAL A 99 -4.87 -46.10 6.63
CA VAL A 99 -5.27 -45.33 7.82
C VAL A 99 -6.79 -45.47 7.96
N GLU A 100 -7.23 -46.18 9.00
CA GLU A 100 -8.65 -46.49 9.22
C GLU A 100 -9.44 -45.29 9.76
N GLU A 101 -8.85 -44.54 10.70
CA GLU A 101 -9.44 -43.32 11.21
C GLU A 101 -9.15 -42.11 10.32
N ARG A 102 -10.07 -41.16 10.31
CA ARG A 102 -9.93 -39.96 9.48
C ARG A 102 -8.79 -39.07 10.00
N LYS A 103 -7.62 -39.18 9.38
CA LYS A 103 -6.40 -38.46 9.77
C LYS A 103 -6.18 -37.20 8.94
N GLU A 104 -6.50 -36.05 9.53
CA GLU A 104 -6.50 -34.75 8.86
C GLU A 104 -5.48 -33.78 9.44
N TRP A 105 -4.64 -33.27 8.56
CA TRP A 105 -3.67 -32.23 8.85
C TRP A 105 -4.17 -30.87 8.33
N TYR A 106 -4.12 -29.87 9.20
CA TYR A 106 -4.47 -28.49 8.93
C TYR A 106 -3.21 -27.64 8.82
N PHE A 107 -3.25 -26.48 8.16
CA PHE A 107 -2.08 -25.59 8.04
C PHE A 107 -0.88 -26.23 7.32
N PHE A 108 0.00 -25.43 6.73
CA PHE A 108 1.21 -25.93 6.06
C PHE A 108 0.93 -27.10 5.07
N THR A 109 -0.20 -27.02 4.37
CA THR A 109 -0.64 -28.04 3.42
C THR A 109 -0.04 -27.77 2.04
N PHE A 110 0.44 -28.80 1.35
CA PHE A 110 1.02 -28.65 0.02
C PHE A 110 0.16 -29.33 -1.07
N ILE A 111 -0.22 -28.56 -2.08
CA ILE A 111 -1.16 -29.02 -3.12
C ILE A 111 -0.49 -29.88 -4.20
N ARG A 112 0.83 -29.80 -4.39
CA ARG A 112 1.51 -30.55 -5.45
C ARG A 112 1.37 -32.07 -5.23
N SER A 113 1.46 -32.80 -6.35
CA SER A 113 1.31 -34.25 -6.41
C SER A 113 2.32 -34.96 -5.51
N ILE A 114 3.59 -34.55 -5.56
CA ILE A 114 4.71 -35.14 -4.81
C ILE A 114 5.36 -34.08 -3.94
N TRP A 115 5.61 -34.41 -2.69
CA TRP A 115 6.28 -33.54 -1.74
C TRP A 115 7.31 -34.31 -0.93
N LYS A 116 8.59 -33.96 -1.12
CA LYS A 116 9.69 -34.45 -0.30
C LYS A 116 9.81 -33.60 0.95
N ILE A 117 9.70 -34.23 2.12
CA ILE A 117 9.93 -33.59 3.41
C ILE A 117 11.16 -34.23 4.06
N LYS A 118 12.12 -33.37 4.42
CA LYS A 118 13.28 -33.72 5.23
C LYS A 118 13.14 -33.04 6.57
N LEU A 119 13.64 -33.67 7.64
CA LEU A 119 13.73 -33.01 8.93
C LEU A 119 14.64 -31.79 8.80
N ASN A 120 14.08 -30.62 9.08
CA ASN A 120 14.82 -29.37 9.12
C ASN A 120 14.74 -28.81 10.55
N PRO A 121 15.86 -28.74 11.30
CA PRO A 121 15.88 -28.20 12.65
C PRO A 121 15.35 -26.76 12.74
N LYS A 122 15.45 -25.98 11.65
CA LYS A 122 14.97 -24.60 11.57
C LYS A 122 13.49 -24.49 11.26
N ASN A 123 12.84 -25.55 10.77
CA ASN A 123 11.42 -25.55 10.43
C ASN A 123 10.68 -26.68 11.17
N TRP A 124 10.19 -26.32 12.36
CA TRP A 124 9.46 -27.23 13.25
C TRP A 124 8.22 -27.86 12.58
N MET A 125 7.58 -27.19 11.63
CA MET A 125 6.36 -27.68 10.97
C MET A 125 6.62 -28.96 10.17
N THR A 126 7.84 -29.11 9.62
CA THR A 126 8.24 -30.34 8.91
C THR A 126 8.35 -31.53 9.84
N ARG A 127 8.90 -31.32 11.05
CA ARG A 127 8.97 -32.33 12.10
C ARG A 127 7.57 -32.73 12.54
N ASP A 128 6.73 -31.76 12.90
CA ASP A 128 5.39 -32.02 13.43
C ASP A 128 4.51 -32.73 12.39
N LEU A 129 4.65 -32.40 11.09
CA LEU A 129 3.93 -33.11 10.03
C LEU A 129 4.39 -34.56 9.88
N ILE A 130 5.70 -34.83 9.98
CA ILE A 130 6.24 -36.21 9.98
C ILE A 130 5.75 -36.97 11.22
N ALA A 131 5.82 -36.32 12.38
CA ALA A 131 5.37 -36.85 13.67
C ALA A 131 3.90 -37.27 13.62
N PHE A 132 3.05 -36.36 13.18
CA PHE A 132 1.64 -36.60 12.98
C PHE A 132 1.41 -37.75 12.02
N THR A 133 2.06 -37.74 10.85
CA THR A 133 1.75 -38.69 9.78
C THR A 133 2.19 -40.11 10.14
N PHE A 134 3.41 -40.30 10.64
CA PHE A 134 4.05 -41.62 10.78
C PHE A 134 4.16 -42.13 12.21
N TYR A 135 3.87 -41.31 13.23
CA TYR A 135 4.03 -41.65 14.64
C TYR A 135 2.79 -41.32 15.49
N ASP A 136 1.66 -41.01 14.85
CA ASP A 136 0.38 -40.72 15.50
C ASP A 136 0.41 -39.60 16.57
N GLU A 137 1.39 -38.69 16.50
CA GLU A 137 1.41 -37.51 17.37
C GLU A 137 0.30 -36.51 16.97
N PRO A 138 -0.40 -35.88 17.93
CA PRO A 138 -1.44 -34.92 17.61
C PRO A 138 -0.86 -33.63 17.02
N GLN A 139 -1.60 -32.99 16.13
CA GLN A 139 -1.22 -31.68 15.61
C GLN A 139 -1.42 -30.57 16.66
N ASP A 140 -0.40 -29.74 16.92
CA ASP A 140 -0.52 -28.57 17.78
C ASP A 140 -1.16 -27.36 17.06
N ILE A 141 -2.49 -27.39 16.98
CA ILE A 141 -3.30 -26.32 16.38
C ILE A 141 -3.05 -24.96 17.06
N LYS A 142 -2.83 -24.94 18.38
CA LYS A 142 -2.61 -23.69 19.13
C LYS A 142 -1.30 -23.03 18.73
N ARG A 143 -0.25 -23.82 18.50
CA ARG A 143 1.04 -23.31 18.00
C ARG A 143 0.90 -22.75 16.59
N PHE A 144 0.22 -23.46 15.69
CA PHE A 144 -0.05 -22.94 14.33
C PHE A 144 -0.83 -21.62 14.36
N MET A 145 -1.83 -21.47 15.21
CA MET A 145 -2.62 -20.23 15.33
C MET A 145 -1.82 -19.05 15.91
N LYS A 146 -0.68 -19.29 16.56
CA LYS A 146 0.24 -18.24 17.01
C LYS A 146 1.20 -17.76 15.92
N GLU A 147 1.44 -18.56 14.87
CA GLU A 147 2.32 -18.18 13.77
C GLU A 147 1.77 -16.98 13.00
N PRO A 148 2.59 -15.95 12.66
CA PRO A 148 2.12 -14.70 12.08
C PRO A 148 1.24 -14.88 10.83
N TYR A 149 1.61 -15.81 9.95
CA TYR A 149 0.88 -16.07 8.71
C TYR A 149 -0.54 -16.59 8.96
N TRP A 150 -0.70 -17.60 9.81
CA TRP A 150 -2.01 -18.20 10.11
C TRP A 150 -2.85 -17.34 11.05
N LYS A 151 -2.20 -16.66 12.01
CA LYS A 151 -2.82 -15.68 12.87
C LYS A 151 -3.54 -14.61 12.04
N LYS A 152 -2.84 -13.99 11.09
CA LYS A 152 -3.41 -13.01 10.15
C LYS A 152 -4.50 -13.63 9.28
N ARG A 153 -4.30 -14.86 8.82
CA ARG A 153 -5.24 -15.52 7.92
C ARG A 153 -6.56 -15.87 8.58
N PHE A 154 -6.57 -16.38 9.82
CA PHE A 154 -7.77 -16.99 10.42
C PHE A 154 -8.36 -16.26 11.62
N MET A 155 -7.63 -15.38 12.31
CA MET A 155 -8.23 -14.63 13.42
C MET A 155 -9.27 -13.61 12.93
N LYS A 156 -10.30 -13.41 13.75
CA LYS A 156 -11.28 -12.33 13.60
C LYS A 156 -10.56 -11.01 13.78
N GLU A 157 -10.73 -10.11 12.81
CA GLU A 157 -10.29 -8.74 12.97
C GLU A 157 -11.16 -8.07 14.03
N VAL A 158 -10.54 -7.54 15.08
CA VAL A 158 -11.22 -6.71 16.07
C VAL A 158 -11.20 -5.29 15.52
N LEU A 159 -12.39 -4.74 15.25
CA LEU A 159 -12.57 -3.40 14.72
C LEU A 159 -13.27 -2.54 15.77
N TYR A 160 -12.80 -1.31 15.94
CA TYR A 160 -13.31 -0.34 16.93
C TYR A 160 -14.04 0.83 16.23
N VAL A 161 -14.80 0.56 15.16
CA VAL A 161 -15.36 1.61 14.29
C VAL A 161 -16.22 2.57 15.09
N ASP A 162 -17.21 2.04 15.83
CA ASP A 162 -18.15 2.85 16.61
C ASP A 162 -17.43 3.65 17.71
N GLU A 163 -16.48 3.02 18.42
CA GLU A 163 -15.72 3.72 19.46
C GLU A 163 -14.84 4.84 18.90
N ILE A 164 -14.23 4.63 17.74
CA ILE A 164 -13.40 5.65 17.07
C ILE A 164 -14.28 6.80 16.58
N VAL A 165 -15.42 6.52 15.95
CA VAL A 165 -16.37 7.53 15.48
C VAL A 165 -16.84 8.41 16.64
N ASP A 166 -17.27 7.78 17.74
CA ASP A 166 -17.72 8.52 18.91
C ASP A 166 -16.61 9.40 19.52
N VAL A 167 -15.37 8.89 19.61
CA VAL A 167 -14.23 9.66 20.15
C VAL A 167 -13.90 10.83 19.24
N LEU A 168 -13.86 10.62 17.92
CA LEU A 168 -13.60 11.71 16.98
C LEU A 168 -14.70 12.77 17.02
N ARG A 169 -15.99 12.38 17.15
CA ARG A 169 -17.09 13.34 17.34
C ARG A 169 -16.92 14.19 18.61
N GLN A 170 -16.42 13.59 19.70
CA GLN A 170 -16.10 14.31 20.95
C GLN A 170 -14.90 15.25 20.81
N LEU A 171 -13.96 14.92 19.92
CA LEU A 171 -12.75 15.69 19.66
C LEU A 171 -12.90 16.63 18.45
N ASN A 172 -14.12 17.15 18.21
CA ASN A 172 -14.43 18.09 17.12
C ASN A 172 -14.08 17.58 15.70
N GLY A 173 -14.09 16.26 15.51
CA GLY A 173 -13.96 15.59 14.21
C GLY A 173 -12.55 15.22 13.77
N GLU A 174 -11.50 15.68 14.46
CA GLU A 174 -10.10 15.41 14.11
C GLU A 174 -9.24 15.30 15.38
N ALA A 175 -8.36 14.30 15.45
CA ALA A 175 -7.41 14.14 16.55
C ALA A 175 -6.17 13.33 16.16
N HIS A 176 -5.08 13.53 16.91
CA HIS A 176 -3.89 12.67 16.80
C HIS A 176 -4.19 11.26 17.33
N LEU A 177 -3.61 10.23 16.68
CA LEU A 177 -3.85 8.81 16.99
C LEU A 177 -3.64 8.48 18.46
N SER A 178 -2.65 9.08 19.11
CA SER A 178 -2.39 8.89 20.54
C SER A 178 -3.56 9.36 21.42
N TYR A 179 -4.21 10.48 21.10
CA TYR A 179 -5.38 10.97 21.82
C TYR A 179 -6.59 10.07 21.57
N ILE A 180 -6.80 9.63 20.33
CA ILE A 180 -7.87 8.68 19.99
C ILE A 180 -7.71 7.39 20.82
N GLN A 181 -6.50 6.83 20.84
CA GLN A 181 -6.18 5.64 21.63
C GLN A 181 -6.42 5.87 23.13
N GLU A 182 -5.98 7.02 23.66
CA GLU A 182 -6.11 7.32 25.08
C GLU A 182 -7.57 7.51 25.51
N GLU A 183 -8.40 8.17 24.69
CA GLU A 183 -9.83 8.30 24.98
C GLU A 183 -10.57 6.96 24.88
N ILE A 184 -10.25 6.13 23.89
CA ILE A 184 -10.78 4.76 23.82
C ILE A 184 -10.36 3.95 25.06
N ARG A 185 -9.12 4.13 25.55
CA ARG A 185 -8.61 3.46 26.76
C ARG A 185 -9.41 3.80 28.02
N LYS A 186 -9.95 5.01 28.10
CA LYS A 186 -10.75 5.50 29.24
C LYS A 186 -12.19 4.99 29.22
N ARG A 187 -12.71 4.52 28.07
CA ARG A 187 -14.11 4.08 27.95
C ARG A 187 -14.39 2.80 28.75
N LYS A 188 -15.27 2.92 29.76
CA LYS A 188 -15.70 1.80 30.62
C LYS A 188 -16.47 0.69 29.89
N LYS A 189 -17.02 0.96 28.70
CA LYS A 189 -17.81 -0.01 27.91
C LYS A 189 -16.96 -1.17 27.35
N ILE A 190 -15.64 -1.02 27.21
CA ILE A 190 -14.77 -2.05 26.62
C ILE A 190 -14.11 -2.91 27.72
N LYS A 191 -14.86 -3.90 28.24
CA LYS A 191 -14.50 -4.66 29.45
C LYS A 191 -13.16 -5.44 29.42
N ASN A 192 -12.46 -5.52 28.28
CA ASN A 192 -11.19 -6.26 28.15
C ASN A 192 -10.10 -5.55 27.33
N LEU A 193 -10.24 -4.26 27.01
CA LEU A 193 -9.25 -3.54 26.17
C LEU A 193 -7.82 -3.62 26.75
N LYS A 194 -7.67 -3.41 28.05
CA LYS A 194 -6.37 -3.42 28.74
C LYS A 194 -5.72 -4.81 28.84
N LYS A 195 -6.49 -5.89 28.66
CA LYS A 195 -5.97 -7.26 28.66
C LYS A 195 -5.43 -7.68 27.29
N ASN A 196 -5.82 -6.99 26.22
CA ASN A 196 -5.31 -7.24 24.89
C ASN A 196 -4.05 -6.40 24.65
N PRO A 197 -2.84 -6.97 24.52
CA PRO A 197 -1.62 -6.18 24.30
C PRO A 197 -1.62 -5.43 22.95
N ASN A 198 -2.46 -5.83 21.99
CA ASN A 198 -2.46 -5.28 20.62
C ASN A 198 -3.54 -4.22 20.38
N TRP A 199 -4.31 -3.83 21.39
CA TRP A 199 -5.48 -2.95 21.21
C TRP A 199 -5.16 -1.63 20.48
N ARG A 200 -3.97 -1.05 20.71
CA ARG A 200 -3.51 0.16 19.99
C ARG A 200 -3.31 -0.08 18.50
N ALA A 201 -2.74 -1.23 18.15
CA ALA A 201 -2.53 -1.63 16.76
C ALA A 201 -3.87 -1.91 16.06
N GLU A 202 -4.85 -2.49 16.76
CA GLU A 202 -6.19 -2.74 16.24
C GLU A 202 -6.97 -1.44 15.98
N ILE A 203 -6.84 -0.42 16.84
CA ILE A 203 -7.41 0.91 16.60
C ILE A 203 -6.79 1.54 15.35
N ARG A 204 -5.45 1.53 15.23
CA ARG A 204 -4.76 2.04 14.04
C ARG A 204 -5.20 1.28 12.79
N PHE A 205 -5.29 -0.05 12.88
CA PHE A 205 -5.74 -0.89 11.77
C PHE A 205 -7.18 -0.58 11.37
N THR A 206 -8.07 -0.33 12.34
CA THR A 206 -9.45 0.08 12.06
C THR A 206 -9.49 1.39 11.28
N LEU A 207 -8.76 2.41 11.73
CA LEU A 207 -8.64 3.70 11.03
C LEU A 207 -8.15 3.50 9.59
N GLN A 208 -7.09 2.73 9.40
CA GLN A 208 -6.50 2.44 8.09
C GLN A 208 -7.44 1.64 7.18
N LYS A 209 -8.23 0.72 7.73
CA LYS A 209 -9.12 -0.13 6.94
C LYS A 209 -10.33 0.64 6.39
N PHE A 210 -10.80 1.65 7.11
CA PHE A 210 -11.97 2.47 6.75
C PHE A 210 -11.57 3.88 6.28
N SER A 211 -10.38 4.00 5.69
CA SER A 211 -9.86 5.25 5.14
C SER A 211 -9.24 5.00 3.77
N SER A 212 -9.81 5.62 2.73
CA SER A 212 -9.27 5.56 1.37
C SER A 212 -7.87 6.16 1.22
N ASP A 213 -7.37 6.87 2.24
CA ASP A 213 -5.99 7.40 2.30
C ASP A 213 -4.96 6.34 2.71
N SER A 214 -5.39 5.10 2.98
CA SER A 214 -4.53 4.00 3.41
C SER A 214 -4.43 2.87 2.39
N LYS A 215 -3.24 2.27 2.27
CA LYS A 215 -3.02 1.03 1.52
C LYS A 215 -3.80 -0.17 2.07
N SER A 216 -4.30 -0.09 3.30
CA SER A 216 -5.10 -1.14 3.93
C SER A 216 -6.61 -0.99 3.69
N PHE A 217 -7.03 0.02 2.94
CA PHE A 217 -8.43 0.21 2.57
C PHE A 217 -8.90 -0.99 1.73
N VAL A 218 -10.00 -1.59 2.15
CA VAL A 218 -10.68 -2.66 1.42
C VAL A 218 -12.08 -2.15 1.11
N ASN A 219 -12.53 -2.25 -0.16
CA ASN A 219 -13.84 -1.78 -0.64
C ASN A 219 -14.92 -1.82 0.45
N GLY A 220 -15.50 -0.67 0.79
CA GLY A 220 -16.40 -0.50 1.93
C GLY A 220 -16.67 0.99 2.21
N GLU A 221 -17.24 1.27 3.38
CA GLU A 221 -17.50 2.64 3.83
C GLU A 221 -16.19 3.38 4.12
N ASP A 222 -16.06 4.56 3.53
CA ASP A 222 -14.92 5.45 3.72
C ASP A 222 -15.26 6.48 4.80
N LEU A 223 -14.96 6.12 6.05
CA LEU A 223 -15.39 6.86 7.25
C LEU A 223 -14.34 7.86 7.74
N PHE A 224 -13.06 7.52 7.60
CA PHE A 224 -11.96 8.29 8.18
C PHE A 224 -11.05 8.87 7.11
N TYR A 225 -10.52 10.06 7.35
CA TYR A 225 -9.41 10.61 6.55
C TYR A 225 -8.15 10.72 7.41
N ARG A 226 -7.01 10.77 6.72
CA ARG A 226 -5.71 11.04 7.33
C ARG A 226 -5.18 12.35 6.78
N LYS A 227 -4.85 13.30 7.67
CA LYS A 227 -4.50 14.67 7.29
C LYS A 227 -3.30 14.76 6.33
N SER A 228 -2.33 13.85 6.48
CA SER A 228 -1.26 13.64 5.50
C SER A 228 -0.69 12.23 5.66
N PHE A 229 0.10 11.78 4.68
CA PHE A 229 0.70 10.43 4.71
C PHE A 229 1.71 10.23 5.84
N SER A 230 2.35 11.31 6.31
CA SER A 230 3.29 11.30 7.45
C SER A 230 2.61 11.65 8.78
N SER A 231 1.45 12.30 8.75
CA SER A 231 0.74 12.73 9.96
C SER A 231 0.07 11.57 10.69
N GLU A 232 0.13 11.54 12.02
CA GLU A 232 -0.65 10.63 12.86
C GLU A 232 -2.02 11.25 13.23
N VAL A 233 -2.46 12.28 12.50
CA VAL A 233 -3.76 12.93 12.68
C VAL A 233 -4.81 12.29 11.78
N TRP A 234 -5.91 11.89 12.41
CA TRP A 234 -7.05 11.23 11.78
C TRP A 234 -8.33 12.01 12.06
N GLY A 235 -9.27 12.00 11.12
CA GLY A 235 -10.57 12.64 11.31
C GLY A 235 -11.71 11.95 10.60
N LEU A 236 -12.93 12.43 10.82
CA LEU A 236 -14.16 11.91 10.22
C LEU A 236 -14.43 12.59 8.88
N ARG A 237 -14.61 11.80 7.81
CA ARG A 237 -14.90 12.32 6.46
C ARG A 237 -16.19 13.13 6.40
N GLU A 238 -17.21 12.71 7.15
CA GLU A 238 -18.48 13.46 7.25
C GLU A 238 -18.29 14.86 7.87
N MET A 239 -17.29 15.04 8.74
CA MET A 239 -17.01 16.31 9.42
C MET A 239 -15.98 17.15 8.66
N ALA A 240 -15.09 16.54 7.88
CA ALA A 240 -14.17 17.24 6.98
C ALA A 240 -14.94 18.10 5.96
N LYS A 241 -16.02 17.56 5.38
CA LYS A 241 -16.89 18.28 4.44
C LYS A 241 -17.57 19.53 5.02
N ARG A 242 -17.52 19.77 6.34
CA ARG A 242 -18.17 20.90 7.02
C ARG A 242 -17.23 22.05 7.41
N LYS A 243 -15.93 22.00 7.07
CA LYS A 243 -14.97 23.09 7.36
C LYS A 243 -14.27 23.60 6.10
N CYS A 244 -15.03 24.08 5.13
CA CYS A 244 -14.48 24.93 4.06
C CYS A 244 -14.91 26.38 4.31
N GLU A 245 -13.96 27.20 4.75
CA GLU A 245 -14.16 28.65 4.77
C GLU A 245 -14.19 29.14 3.31
N ALA A 246 -15.24 29.87 2.92
CA ALA A 246 -15.30 30.50 1.62
C ALA A 246 -14.10 31.44 1.42
N TYR A 247 -13.52 31.46 0.22
CA TYR A 247 -12.39 32.31 -0.11
C TYR A 247 -12.64 33.02 -1.43
N SER A 248 -12.75 34.35 -1.37
CA SER A 248 -13.19 35.17 -2.49
C SER A 248 -12.04 35.91 -3.19
N GLU A 249 -12.30 36.41 -4.39
CA GLU A 249 -11.38 37.27 -5.14
C GLU A 249 -11.01 38.53 -4.35
N GLU A 250 -11.98 39.15 -3.69
CA GLU A 250 -11.75 40.35 -2.87
C GLU A 250 -10.81 40.05 -1.70
N THR A 251 -10.99 38.88 -1.07
CA THR A 251 -10.14 38.43 0.04
C THR A 251 -8.70 38.22 -0.44
N PHE A 252 -8.53 37.64 -1.62
CA PHE A 252 -7.21 37.44 -2.23
C PHE A 252 -6.51 38.75 -2.55
N LEU A 253 -7.19 39.68 -3.23
CA LEU A 253 -6.60 40.96 -3.60
C LEU A 253 -6.21 41.77 -2.35
N ALA A 254 -7.03 41.73 -1.29
CA ALA A 254 -6.75 42.39 -0.03
C ALA A 254 -5.55 41.77 0.72
N GLU A 255 -5.39 40.45 0.71
CA GLU A 255 -4.28 39.77 1.40
C GLU A 255 -2.96 39.82 0.61
N THR A 256 -3.03 39.81 -0.72
CA THR A 256 -1.86 39.70 -1.60
C THR A 256 -1.35 41.05 -2.08
N PHE A 257 -2.17 42.10 -2.01
CA PHE A 257 -1.89 43.42 -2.59
C PHE A 257 -1.57 43.35 -4.09
N LEU A 258 -2.05 42.31 -4.78
CA LEU A 258 -1.87 42.16 -6.22
C LEU A 258 -2.85 43.09 -6.95
N ASP A 259 -2.37 43.75 -8.00
CA ASP A 259 -3.23 44.53 -8.87
C ASP A 259 -4.28 43.65 -9.59
N LEU A 260 -5.49 44.18 -9.78
CA LEU A 260 -6.60 43.45 -10.38
C LEU A 260 -6.28 43.00 -11.82
N GLU A 261 -5.61 43.81 -12.61
CA GLU A 261 -5.22 43.45 -13.98
C GLU A 261 -4.15 42.36 -13.97
N LYS A 262 -3.20 42.44 -13.03
CA LYS A 262 -2.21 41.38 -12.85
C LYS A 262 -2.85 40.08 -12.39
N TYR A 263 -3.77 40.12 -11.44
CA TYR A 263 -4.54 38.94 -11.01
C TYR A 263 -5.28 38.29 -12.19
N LYS A 264 -6.03 39.07 -12.98
CA LYS A 264 -6.73 38.56 -14.16
C LYS A 264 -5.78 37.93 -15.18
N GLU A 265 -4.62 38.53 -15.40
CA GLU A 265 -3.57 37.98 -16.25
C GLU A 265 -3.13 36.59 -15.75
N ILE A 266 -2.81 36.46 -14.46
CA ILE A 266 -2.35 35.20 -13.85
C ILE A 266 -3.44 34.12 -13.97
N ILE A 267 -4.68 34.45 -13.63
CA ILE A 267 -5.80 33.51 -13.70
C ILE A 267 -6.05 33.06 -15.14
N ARG A 268 -6.01 33.99 -16.11
CA ARG A 268 -6.14 33.66 -17.53
C ARG A 268 -5.04 32.70 -17.97
N VAL A 269 -3.79 33.02 -17.69
CA VAL A 269 -2.63 32.20 -18.05
C VAL A 269 -2.71 30.82 -17.39
N LEU A 270 -3.08 30.74 -16.11
CA LEU A 270 -3.20 29.47 -15.40
C LEU A 270 -4.32 28.58 -15.98
N LYS A 271 -5.46 29.15 -16.36
CA LYS A 271 -6.56 28.41 -17.02
C LYS A 271 -6.18 27.95 -18.42
N GLU A 272 -5.46 28.78 -19.17
CA GLU A 272 -5.01 28.47 -20.53
C GLU A 272 -3.92 27.41 -20.55
N GLU A 273 -2.87 27.57 -19.74
CA GLU A 273 -1.65 26.75 -19.78
C GLU A 273 -1.66 25.57 -18.81
N LYS A 274 -2.50 25.60 -17.75
CA LYS A 274 -2.61 24.61 -16.67
C LYS A 274 -1.34 24.38 -15.84
N SER A 275 -0.22 24.96 -16.24
CA SER A 275 1.08 24.87 -15.58
C SER A 275 1.80 26.21 -15.67
N ILE A 276 1.98 26.89 -14.53
CA ILE A 276 2.67 28.18 -14.45
C ILE A 276 3.87 28.12 -13.51
N MET A 277 4.85 28.99 -13.75
CA MET A 277 6.00 29.22 -12.88
C MET A 277 5.90 30.63 -12.30
N LEU A 278 5.70 30.75 -10.98
CA LEU A 278 5.72 32.02 -10.28
C LEU A 278 7.17 32.40 -9.97
N ARG A 279 7.62 33.52 -10.54
CA ARG A 279 8.99 34.02 -10.36
C ARG A 279 8.96 35.34 -9.62
N GLY A 280 9.70 35.44 -8.52
CA GLY A 280 9.62 36.59 -7.61
C GLY A 280 10.62 36.50 -6.46
N THR A 281 10.85 37.61 -5.76
CA THR A 281 11.83 37.67 -4.66
C THR A 281 11.25 37.28 -3.29
N VAL A 282 9.94 37.46 -3.05
CA VAL A 282 9.30 37.21 -1.74
C VAL A 282 7.85 36.74 -1.94
N CYS A 283 7.28 36.04 -0.94
CA CYS A 283 5.85 35.68 -0.84
C CYS A 283 5.30 34.69 -1.88
N LYS A 284 6.12 34.05 -2.72
CA LYS A 284 5.64 33.09 -3.75
C LYS A 284 4.80 31.96 -3.16
N SER A 285 5.27 31.33 -2.09
CA SER A 285 4.57 30.21 -1.42
C SER A 285 3.23 30.64 -0.84
N PHE A 286 3.16 31.86 -0.30
CA PHE A 286 1.91 32.48 0.13
C PHE A 286 0.96 32.71 -1.06
N MET A 287 1.45 33.33 -2.14
CA MET A 287 0.67 33.62 -3.35
C MET A 287 0.13 32.35 -4.02
N ALA A 288 0.96 31.33 -4.20
CA ALA A 288 0.59 30.08 -4.87
C ALA A 288 -0.59 29.39 -4.18
N LYS A 289 -0.53 29.30 -2.85
CA LYS A 289 -1.57 28.65 -2.06
C LYS A 289 -2.88 29.44 -2.06
N LYS A 290 -2.82 30.76 -1.95
CA LYS A 290 -4.01 31.61 -2.03
C LYS A 290 -4.63 31.63 -3.43
N LEU A 291 -3.81 31.53 -4.49
CA LEU A 291 -4.30 31.45 -5.87
C LEU A 291 -5.14 30.18 -6.08
N ALA A 292 -4.72 29.05 -5.50
CA ALA A 292 -5.50 27.82 -5.50
C ALA A 292 -6.85 28.02 -4.77
N TYR A 293 -6.86 28.61 -3.58
CA TYR A 293 -8.11 28.86 -2.84
C TYR A 293 -9.10 29.74 -3.60
N VAL A 294 -8.66 30.80 -4.30
CA VAL A 294 -9.59 31.64 -5.07
C VAL A 294 -10.25 30.85 -6.19
N LEU A 295 -9.47 30.02 -6.89
CA LEU A 295 -10.00 29.21 -7.98
C LEU A 295 -10.94 28.10 -7.46
N LEU A 296 -10.65 27.56 -6.28
CA LEU A 296 -11.55 26.63 -5.57
C LEU A 296 -12.77 27.33 -4.97
N LYS A 297 -12.70 28.65 -4.75
CA LYS A 297 -13.68 29.49 -4.02
C LYS A 297 -13.81 29.16 -2.53
N GLU A 298 -12.91 28.35 -2.01
CA GLU A 298 -12.89 27.87 -0.62
C GLU A 298 -11.47 27.49 -0.21
N LYS A 299 -11.22 27.51 1.10
CA LYS A 299 -9.96 27.02 1.70
C LYS A 299 -9.97 25.49 1.79
N GLU A 300 -9.97 24.81 0.64
CA GLU A 300 -9.95 23.36 0.54
C GLU A 300 -8.51 22.83 0.38
N GLU A 301 -7.94 22.33 1.49
CA GLU A 301 -6.58 21.78 1.52
C GLU A 301 -6.49 20.41 0.85
N GLU A 302 -7.56 19.61 0.84
CA GLU A 302 -7.50 18.25 0.29
C GLU A 302 -7.40 18.21 -1.25
N ARG A 303 -7.69 19.34 -1.90
CA ARG A 303 -7.51 19.53 -3.34
C ARG A 303 -6.21 20.26 -3.67
N ILE A 304 -5.32 20.43 -2.70
CA ILE A 304 -4.00 21.03 -2.89
C ILE A 304 -2.93 20.05 -2.41
N LEU A 305 -2.08 19.58 -3.33
CA LEU A 305 -0.86 18.86 -2.98
C LEU A 305 0.30 19.86 -3.01
N TYR A 306 0.86 20.17 -1.84
CA TYR A 306 2.02 21.04 -1.70
C TYR A 306 3.27 20.19 -1.46
N VAL A 307 4.31 20.39 -2.27
CA VAL A 307 5.60 19.71 -2.13
C VAL A 307 6.71 20.75 -2.07
N ASP A 308 7.44 20.73 -0.97
CA ASP A 308 8.68 21.45 -0.77
C ASP A 308 9.85 20.47 -0.99
N LEU A 309 10.74 20.82 -1.92
CA LEU A 309 11.82 19.95 -2.37
C LEU A 309 13.12 20.15 -1.58
N GLU A 310 13.18 21.15 -0.69
CA GLU A 310 14.34 21.34 0.18
C GLU A 310 14.35 20.40 1.39
N GLN A 311 13.20 19.83 1.78
CA GLN A 311 13.12 19.00 2.96
C GLN A 311 14.06 17.78 2.90
N ASP A 312 14.76 17.54 4.01
CA ASP A 312 15.77 16.47 4.17
C ASP A 312 15.28 15.08 3.74
N GLU A 313 13.98 14.80 3.81
CA GLU A 313 13.40 13.51 3.40
C GLU A 313 13.45 13.31 1.87
N VAL A 314 13.18 14.34 1.07
CA VAL A 314 13.29 14.30 -0.40
C VAL A 314 14.76 14.22 -0.81
N ASN A 315 15.63 14.97 -0.12
CA ASN A 315 17.07 14.97 -0.36
C ASN A 315 17.76 13.65 0.04
N LYS A 316 17.33 12.96 1.11
CA LYS A 316 17.83 11.62 1.47
C LYS A 316 17.51 10.57 0.42
N VAL A 317 16.37 10.72 -0.25
CA VAL A 317 15.92 9.84 -1.34
C VAL A 317 16.75 10.10 -2.60
N LEU A 318 16.98 11.38 -2.93
CA LEU A 318 17.84 11.78 -4.05
C LEU A 318 19.32 11.42 -3.86
N LYS A 319 19.79 11.28 -2.61
CA LYS A 319 21.19 10.92 -2.26
C LYS A 319 21.43 9.41 -2.10
N LYS A 320 20.39 8.58 -1.96
CA LYS A 320 20.54 7.13 -1.92
C LYS A 320 20.52 6.58 -3.35
N ASN A 321 21.67 6.07 -3.75
CA ASN A 321 22.00 5.31 -4.98
C ASN A 321 22.82 6.11 -6.01
N PRO A 322 24.14 6.20 -5.83
CA PRO A 322 25.08 6.51 -6.90
C PRO A 322 25.34 5.30 -7.82
N ASP A 323 25.04 4.08 -7.37
CA ASP A 323 25.27 2.83 -8.09
C ASP A 323 23.93 2.17 -8.46
N ASP A 324 23.29 2.65 -9.52
CA ASP A 324 22.55 1.78 -10.45
C ASP A 324 22.12 2.56 -11.69
N SER A 325 22.21 1.90 -12.83
CA SER A 325 22.13 2.47 -14.18
C SER A 325 20.71 2.82 -14.66
N ASP A 326 19.70 2.84 -13.78
CA ASP A 326 18.29 3.05 -14.14
C ASP A 326 17.74 4.38 -13.59
N LYS A 327 17.81 5.44 -14.42
CA LYS A 327 17.18 6.76 -14.15
C LYS A 327 15.66 6.67 -13.93
N ASP A 328 15.00 5.69 -14.54
CA ASP A 328 13.54 5.48 -14.47
C ASP A 328 13.07 5.03 -13.08
N GLN A 329 13.93 4.44 -12.25
CA GLN A 329 13.54 4.00 -10.90
C GLN A 329 13.51 5.17 -9.91
N ASN A 330 14.45 6.11 -10.00
CA ASN A 330 14.52 7.27 -9.09
C ASN A 330 13.36 8.26 -9.29
N SER A 331 12.95 8.49 -10.55
CA SER A 331 11.81 9.34 -10.88
C SER A 331 10.50 8.76 -10.35
N ASN A 332 10.26 7.46 -10.60
CA ASN A 332 9.08 6.76 -10.09
C ASN A 332 9.05 6.71 -8.55
N LEU A 333 10.21 6.52 -7.90
CA LEU A 333 10.30 6.51 -6.44
C LEU A 333 9.94 7.87 -5.82
N LEU A 334 10.40 8.98 -6.42
CA LEU A 334 10.05 10.33 -5.95
C LEU A 334 8.55 10.61 -6.10
N ILE A 335 7.97 10.22 -7.25
CA ILE A 335 6.55 10.38 -7.56
C ILE A 335 5.67 9.51 -6.65
N GLU A 336 6.10 8.28 -6.34
CA GLU A 336 5.42 7.40 -5.38
C GLU A 336 5.50 7.93 -3.95
N GLN A 337 6.62 8.54 -3.56
CA GLN A 337 6.83 9.03 -2.19
C GLN A 337 6.18 10.38 -1.91
N CYS A 338 6.09 11.28 -2.90
CA CYS A 338 5.38 12.56 -2.75
C CYS A 338 3.85 12.45 -2.90
N GLY A 339 3.34 11.24 -3.21
CA GLY A 339 1.91 10.99 -3.35
C GLY A 339 1.28 11.53 -4.65
N PHE A 340 2.09 12.03 -5.59
CA PHE A 340 1.60 12.67 -6.82
C PHE A 340 0.72 11.73 -7.67
N MET A 341 1.10 10.45 -7.82
CA MET A 341 0.25 9.49 -8.56
C MET A 341 -1.11 9.26 -7.88
N GLY A 342 -1.13 9.19 -6.54
CA GLY A 342 -2.37 9.07 -5.78
C GLY A 342 -3.25 10.30 -5.93
N PHE A 343 -2.62 11.48 -5.95
CA PHE A 343 -3.30 12.75 -6.16
C PHE A 343 -3.88 12.89 -7.57
N CYS A 344 -3.13 12.52 -8.61
CA CYS A 344 -3.62 12.43 -9.99
C CYS A 344 -4.81 11.47 -10.11
N LYS A 345 -4.77 10.32 -9.43
CA LYS A 345 -5.90 9.39 -9.39
C LYS A 345 -7.13 10.04 -8.74
N LYS A 346 -6.98 10.67 -7.57
CA LYS A 346 -8.06 11.39 -6.87
C LYS A 346 -8.69 12.45 -7.78
N ALA A 347 -7.88 13.29 -8.42
CA ALA A 347 -8.34 14.31 -9.35
C ALA A 347 -9.03 13.71 -10.59
N SER A 348 -8.53 12.57 -11.10
CA SER A 348 -9.16 11.88 -12.24
C SER A 348 -10.51 11.26 -11.92
N GLU A 349 -10.79 10.92 -10.66
CA GLU A 349 -12.08 10.37 -10.24
C GLU A 349 -13.10 11.47 -9.92
N ASP A 350 -12.63 12.70 -9.69
CA ASP A 350 -13.43 13.88 -9.35
C ASP A 350 -13.39 14.96 -10.45
N HIS A 351 -14.06 14.69 -11.57
CA HIS A 351 -14.09 15.61 -12.73
C HIS A 351 -14.82 16.93 -12.50
N ARG A 352 -15.52 17.10 -11.37
CA ARG A 352 -16.33 18.30 -11.08
C ARG A 352 -15.54 19.41 -10.40
N ASN A 353 -14.40 19.07 -9.81
CA ASN A 353 -13.60 20.00 -9.03
C ASN A 353 -12.19 20.13 -9.62
N ASP A 354 -11.62 21.31 -9.44
CA ASP A 354 -10.24 21.60 -9.79
C ASP A 354 -9.30 21.12 -8.66
N TYR A 355 -8.08 20.73 -9.02
CA TYR A 355 -7.03 20.27 -8.11
C TYR A 355 -5.74 21.05 -8.39
N PHE A 356 -4.92 21.27 -7.36
CA PHE A 356 -3.69 22.06 -7.47
C PHE A 356 -2.48 21.29 -6.96
N PHE A 357 -1.45 21.19 -7.78
CA PHE A 357 -0.14 20.69 -7.39
C PHE A 357 0.84 21.87 -7.31
N ILE A 358 1.27 22.20 -6.10
CA ILE A 358 2.16 23.33 -5.82
C ILE A 358 3.54 22.79 -5.49
N ILE A 359 4.55 23.28 -6.20
CA ILE A 359 5.93 22.83 -6.11
C ILE A 359 6.80 24.02 -5.71
N ASP A 360 7.43 23.94 -4.54
CA ASP A 360 8.42 24.92 -4.10
C ASP A 360 9.84 24.51 -4.48
N GLU A 361 10.72 25.51 -4.65
CA GLU A 361 12.17 25.34 -4.88
C GLU A 361 12.54 24.39 -6.05
N ILE A 362 11.88 24.55 -7.20
CA ILE A 362 12.03 23.65 -8.36
C ILE A 362 13.42 23.72 -9.05
N ASN A 363 14.25 24.71 -8.73
CA ASN A 363 15.44 25.07 -9.53
C ASN A 363 16.76 24.44 -9.09
N ARG A 364 16.77 23.52 -8.11
CA ARG A 364 18.03 22.92 -7.63
C ARG A 364 18.42 21.66 -8.41
N ASP A 365 19.70 21.60 -8.77
CA ASP A 365 20.40 20.64 -9.65
C ASP A 365 19.94 19.18 -9.69
N ASN A 366 19.51 18.62 -8.56
CA ASN A 366 19.09 17.23 -8.48
C ASN A 366 17.67 16.97 -9.01
N LEU A 367 16.88 18.01 -9.29
CA LEU A 367 15.47 17.86 -9.57
C LEU A 367 15.15 17.62 -11.05
N THR A 368 15.73 18.43 -11.94
CA THR A 368 15.42 18.40 -13.38
C THR A 368 15.83 17.08 -14.03
N LYS A 369 16.90 16.44 -13.55
CA LYS A 369 17.34 15.12 -14.03
C LYS A 369 16.41 13.99 -13.56
N ASN A 370 15.88 14.07 -12.35
CA ASN A 370 15.05 13.02 -11.75
C ASN A 370 13.55 13.21 -12.02
N MET A 371 13.11 14.38 -12.50
CA MET A 371 11.72 14.66 -12.85
C MET A 371 11.50 14.98 -14.34
N ALA A 372 12.51 14.83 -15.20
CA ALA A 372 12.45 15.23 -16.61
C ALA A 372 11.24 14.64 -17.36
N ASP A 373 10.96 13.35 -17.15
CA ASP A 373 9.83 12.66 -17.78
C ASP A 373 8.46 13.14 -17.27
N LEU A 374 8.40 13.59 -16.01
CA LEU A 374 7.21 14.16 -15.41
C LEU A 374 6.95 15.59 -15.90
N LEU A 375 8.01 16.40 -16.00
CA LEU A 375 7.93 17.76 -16.54
C LEU A 375 7.38 17.76 -17.97
N LEU A 376 7.72 16.74 -18.77
CA LEU A 376 7.15 16.55 -20.11
C LEU A 376 5.61 16.46 -20.12
N LEU A 377 5.03 15.87 -19.06
CA LEU A 377 3.57 15.72 -18.92
C LEU A 377 2.89 17.01 -18.41
N PHE A 378 3.62 17.94 -17.81
CA PHE A 378 3.04 19.16 -17.25
C PHE A 378 2.48 20.09 -18.32
N LYS A 379 3.02 20.03 -19.55
CA LYS A 379 2.50 20.80 -20.68
C LYS A 379 1.09 20.33 -21.07
N LYS A 380 0.10 21.23 -21.05
CA LYS A 380 -1.31 20.94 -21.37
C LYS A 380 -1.50 20.10 -22.64
N ARG A 381 -0.83 20.46 -23.74
CA ARG A 381 -0.92 19.74 -25.03
C ARG A 381 -0.43 18.27 -24.97
N ASN A 382 0.46 17.96 -24.03
CA ASN A 382 1.01 16.61 -23.86
C ASN A 382 0.14 15.73 -22.96
N ARG A 383 -0.75 16.33 -22.15
CA ARG A 383 -1.70 15.58 -21.32
C ARG A 383 -2.60 14.73 -22.21
N MET A 384 -3.32 15.32 -23.16
CA MET A 384 -4.23 14.57 -24.07
C MET A 384 -3.51 13.56 -24.99
N ARG A 385 -2.33 13.89 -25.53
CA ARG A 385 -1.65 13.07 -26.58
C ARG A 385 -1.07 11.73 -26.11
N LYS A 386 -0.75 11.56 -24.82
CA LYS A 386 -0.27 10.28 -24.26
C LYS A 386 -1.42 9.36 -23.81
N MET A 387 -2.63 9.89 -23.65
CA MET A 387 -3.82 9.09 -23.33
C MET A 387 -4.14 8.10 -24.47
N GLU A 388 -3.94 8.49 -25.73
CA GLU A 388 -4.16 7.62 -26.89
C GLU A 388 -3.06 6.55 -27.07
N LYS A 389 -1.82 6.81 -26.67
CA LYS A 389 -0.68 5.88 -26.85
C LYS A 389 -0.50 4.88 -25.71
N ASN A 390 -0.97 5.18 -24.49
CA ASN A 390 -0.79 4.30 -23.32
C ASN A 390 -1.93 3.30 -23.09
N ILE A 391 -3.00 3.32 -23.89
CA ILE A 391 -4.01 2.23 -23.88
C ILE A 391 -3.36 0.87 -24.22
N THR A 392 -2.17 0.85 -24.82
CA THR A 392 -1.43 -0.37 -25.20
C THR A 392 -0.27 -0.79 -24.27
N LYS A 393 0.09 0.00 -23.23
CA LYS A 393 1.15 -0.38 -22.26
C LYS A 393 0.72 -0.08 -20.82
N LYS A 394 0.94 -1.05 -19.92
CA LYS A 394 0.62 -1.06 -18.48
C LYS A 394 1.31 0.03 -17.62
N SER A 395 1.56 1.25 -18.12
CA SER A 395 2.04 2.37 -17.32
C SER A 395 0.99 3.49 -17.28
N ASN A 396 0.34 3.63 -16.12
CA ASN A 396 -0.84 4.46 -15.90
C ASN A 396 -0.51 5.94 -15.58
N ASN A 397 0.62 6.45 -16.08
CA ASN A 397 1.11 7.79 -15.73
C ASN A 397 0.44 8.85 -16.62
N PHE A 398 -0.73 9.35 -16.19
CA PHE A 398 -1.48 10.43 -16.84
C PHE A 398 -1.80 11.54 -15.85
N ILE A 399 -1.76 12.80 -16.32
CA ILE A 399 -2.08 13.99 -15.54
C ILE A 399 -3.48 14.47 -15.93
N PRO A 400 -4.44 14.53 -14.98
CA PRO A 400 -5.82 14.97 -15.24
C PRO A 400 -5.93 16.39 -15.79
N GLU A 401 -7.01 16.66 -16.53
CA GLU A 401 -7.27 18.00 -17.10
C GLU A 401 -7.68 19.05 -16.06
N ASN A 402 -8.30 18.59 -14.97
CA ASN A 402 -8.67 19.40 -13.81
C ASN A 402 -7.51 19.61 -12.82
N LEU A 403 -6.30 19.10 -13.12
CA LEU A 403 -5.10 19.37 -12.31
C LEU A 403 -4.36 20.62 -12.82
N TYR A 404 -4.13 21.59 -11.95
CA TYR A 404 -3.31 22.78 -12.19
C TYR A 404 -1.98 22.62 -11.47
N ILE A 405 -0.90 23.10 -12.09
CA ILE A 405 0.45 23.00 -11.53
C ILE A 405 1.02 24.39 -11.36
N ILE A 406 1.48 24.71 -10.15
CA ILE A 406 2.08 25.99 -9.81
C ILE A 406 3.48 25.71 -9.28
N GLY A 407 4.50 25.99 -10.08
CA GLY A 407 5.89 25.97 -9.64
C GLY A 407 6.32 27.34 -9.11
N MET A 408 7.33 27.35 -8.23
CA MET A 408 7.89 28.58 -7.68
C MET A 408 9.41 28.62 -7.88
N MET A 409 9.91 29.82 -8.24
CA MET A 409 11.31 30.06 -8.55
C MET A 409 11.81 31.39 -7.99
N ASP A 410 12.96 31.38 -7.32
CA ASP A 410 13.68 32.58 -6.92
C ASP A 410 14.40 33.25 -8.10
N ILE A 411 14.41 34.59 -8.12
CA ILE A 411 15.11 35.39 -9.14
C ILE A 411 16.63 35.37 -8.93
N GLY A 412 17.09 35.09 -7.70
CA GLY A 412 18.49 35.14 -7.28
C GLY A 412 19.34 33.94 -7.68
N ASP A 413 18.72 32.83 -8.07
CA ASP A 413 19.40 31.58 -8.45
C ASP A 413 20.02 31.69 -9.85
N ARG A 414 21.13 32.43 -9.93
CA ARG A 414 21.94 32.61 -11.15
C ARG A 414 22.61 31.32 -11.66
N CYS A 415 22.43 30.19 -10.98
CA CYS A 415 23.22 28.98 -11.22
C CYS A 415 22.73 28.09 -12.39
N PHE A 416 21.53 28.25 -12.97
CA PHE A 416 21.05 27.25 -13.93
C PHE A 416 20.35 27.78 -15.18
N ARG A 417 21.10 28.49 -16.04
CA ARG A 417 20.63 28.84 -17.40
C ARG A 417 20.12 27.64 -18.22
N LEU A 418 20.64 26.43 -17.97
CA LEU A 418 20.23 25.21 -18.68
C LEU A 418 18.91 24.62 -18.15
N ILE A 419 18.61 24.78 -16.85
CA ILE A 419 17.35 24.31 -16.24
C ILE A 419 16.21 25.26 -16.62
N ASP A 420 16.48 26.56 -16.67
CA ASP A 420 15.53 27.58 -17.11
C ASP A 420 14.95 27.27 -18.50
N GLU A 421 15.79 26.85 -19.45
CA GLU A 421 15.35 26.49 -20.81
C GLU A 421 14.43 25.27 -20.82
N ILE A 422 14.70 24.25 -20.00
CA ILE A 422 13.85 23.06 -19.88
C ILE A 422 12.51 23.44 -19.22
N LEU A 423 12.54 24.18 -18.11
CA LEU A 423 11.33 24.58 -17.41
C LEU A 423 10.45 25.50 -18.26
N LYS A 424 11.03 26.40 -19.06
CA LYS A 424 10.30 27.25 -20.03
C LYS A 424 9.56 26.45 -21.11
N GLN A 425 9.98 25.23 -21.40
CA GLN A 425 9.26 24.36 -22.35
C GLN A 425 7.98 23.75 -21.75
N HIS A 426 7.88 23.70 -20.42
CA HIS A 426 6.83 23.00 -19.67
C HIS A 426 5.92 23.92 -18.85
N PHE A 427 6.42 25.09 -18.43
CA PHE A 427 5.70 26.09 -17.65
C PHE A 427 5.63 27.43 -18.37
N LYS A 428 4.51 28.13 -18.21
CA LYS A 428 4.44 29.55 -18.54
C LYS A 428 4.92 30.38 -17.35
N PHE A 429 5.94 31.19 -17.56
CA PHE A 429 6.52 32.04 -16.51
C PHE A 429 5.64 33.27 -16.29
N VAL A 430 5.40 33.56 -15.01
CA VAL A 430 4.66 34.71 -14.52
C VAL A 430 5.56 35.42 -13.52
N GLU A 431 5.94 36.65 -13.86
CA GLU A 431 6.73 37.49 -12.97
C GLU A 431 5.81 38.16 -11.94
N LEU A 432 6.14 37.94 -10.67
CA LEU A 432 5.56 38.64 -9.54
C LEU A 432 6.50 39.78 -9.17
N GLU A 433 6.09 41.00 -9.52
CA GLU A 433 6.76 42.19 -9.04
C GLU A 433 6.60 42.30 -7.52
N GLN A 434 7.58 42.90 -6.84
CA GLN A 434 7.44 43.21 -5.44
C GLN A 434 6.24 44.14 -5.25
N ALA A 435 5.17 43.65 -4.62
CA ALA A 435 4.01 44.47 -4.22
C ALA A 435 4.39 45.65 -3.29
N PHE A 436 5.63 45.71 -2.82
CA PHE A 436 6.19 46.70 -1.90
C PHE A 436 6.25 48.15 -2.42
N LYS A 437 5.83 48.46 -3.65
CA LYS A 437 5.74 49.86 -4.11
C LYS A 437 4.41 50.55 -3.79
N ASN A 438 3.35 49.83 -3.43
CA ASN A 438 2.06 50.42 -3.12
C ASN A 438 1.72 50.24 -1.62
N GLN A 439 2.22 51.21 -0.83
CA GLN A 439 1.81 51.61 0.53
C GLN A 439 1.65 50.55 1.64
N GLY A 440 2.44 50.70 2.71
CA GLY A 440 1.96 50.40 4.06
C GLY A 440 2.53 49.17 4.79
N TYR A 441 3.78 48.76 4.56
CA TYR A 441 4.42 47.71 5.37
C TYR A 441 5.08 48.30 6.64
N SER A 442 4.27 48.80 7.58
CA SER A 442 4.72 49.13 8.94
C SER A 442 3.93 48.45 10.07
N ILE A 443 2.89 47.65 9.80
CA ILE A 443 2.03 47.12 10.88
C ILE A 443 2.13 45.59 11.10
N ALA A 444 2.73 44.82 10.18
CA ALA A 444 2.74 43.35 10.31
C ALA A 444 3.99 42.75 11.00
N LYS A 445 5.06 43.53 11.25
CA LYS A 445 6.26 43.04 11.98
C LYS A 445 6.16 43.17 13.50
N GLU A 446 5.24 43.98 14.04
CA GLU A 446 5.08 44.09 15.50
C GLU A 446 4.25 42.95 16.13
N LYS A 447 3.45 42.22 15.35
CA LYS A 447 2.61 41.12 15.89
C LYS A 447 3.29 39.75 15.87
N THR A 448 4.28 39.51 15.00
CA THR A 448 4.96 38.21 14.92
C THR A 448 6.17 38.10 15.85
N VAL A 449 6.72 39.22 16.33
CA VAL A 449 7.89 39.23 17.24
C VAL A 449 7.48 39.20 18.72
N LYS A 450 6.19 39.41 19.07
CA LYS A 450 5.72 39.38 20.47
C LYS A 450 5.17 38.04 20.99
N ASN A 451 5.06 37.01 20.16
CA ASN A 451 4.53 35.69 20.59
C ASN A 451 5.56 34.55 20.60
N SER A 452 6.86 34.87 20.66
CA SER A 452 7.92 33.89 20.92
C SER A 452 8.82 34.36 22.07
N THR A 453 8.21 34.58 23.23
CA THR A 453 8.88 34.62 24.54
C THR A 453 7.84 34.42 25.66
N CYS A 454 7.50 33.16 25.91
CA CYS A 454 7.27 32.51 27.21
C CYS A 454 6.96 31.03 26.97
#